data_AF-A0A2A9GVM5-F1
#
_entry.id   AF-A0A2A9GVM5-F1
#
_cell.length_a   1.000
_cell.length_b   1.000
_cell.length_c   1.000
_cell.angle_alpha   90.00
_cell.angle_beta   90.00
_cell.angle_gamma   90.00
#
_symmetry.space_group_name_H-M   'P 1'
#
loop_
_entity.id
_entity.type
_entity.pdbx_description
1 polymer ?
#
loop_
_entity_poly.entity_id
_entity_poly.type
_entity_poly.pdbx_seq_one_letter_code
_entity_poly.pdbx_strand_id
1 'polypeptide(L)'
;MLGVTWAPGTRTAPRIEVRLLQNGAWSDWRELAADPDTQSDDPTARPGTAPTFVGDSAGVEVRALVDEGAAQPQDLKVALIDPKLLASDANPETVQPASPRAQAPMPPGIITRAGWGADESLPGSCDSSYNRTVRAATVHHTEGNNNYTKEQSPGIVRGIYAYHVQSNGWCDVGYNFLVDKYGQIFEGRRGGITQPVKGAHAYNWNTDTMGVSLMGSYTSTMPTEVQLDATVRLIAWRLAAYYRNPWARITINGITSEVINGHRDVYSTDCPGNALYAYLPTFRQRVADAMGSFETPIKTRWEQLGGARGPAGEPRVGEAPVATGRVTEFENYDIFSAAGVRTSFTKGTIRDKYRSLGTANSFLGFPNSDEICDGRTGCFNGFTSGGVILWSANTGAHFNRGAIREKYASVGYEQGFLGYPTTDEMCSNNSCHQDFTGGSIVWSPQTGAQVVRGSILDSYRAAGGRTGFLGAPRTGEQCDSTGCRQEFVGGTIWYSFPTASHWTRGVVQARYLQMNGPRSFLGYPTTDERCANGGCRQDFTGGSLMYSAPTGAKFVRGTIREKYFSLGGGASSLGYPTTDEICSDANNCQQQFTGGRILWNRDRGAWVG
;
A
#
# COMPACT_ATOMS: atom_id res chain seq x y z
N MET A 1 35.23 -22.08 8.49
CA MET A 1 34.84 -22.21 7.07
C MET A 1 36.00 -21.77 6.20
N LEU A 2 36.15 -22.38 5.04
CA LEU A 2 37.27 -22.18 4.12
C LEU A 2 36.74 -21.99 2.70
N GLY A 3 37.34 -21.06 1.96
CA GLY A 3 37.22 -20.96 0.51
C GLY A 3 38.45 -20.29 -0.09
N VAL A 4 38.63 -20.40 -1.40
CA VAL A 4 39.77 -19.83 -2.10
C VAL A 4 39.27 -19.05 -3.31
N THR A 5 39.64 -17.77 -3.42
CA THR A 5 39.30 -16.92 -4.57
C THR A 5 40.54 -16.55 -5.38
N TRP A 6 40.35 -16.16 -6.63
CA TRP A 6 41.40 -15.71 -7.53
C TRP A 6 40.94 -14.47 -8.33
N ALA A 7 41.84 -13.90 -9.14
CA ALA A 7 41.56 -12.68 -9.89
C ALA A 7 40.40 -12.85 -10.89
N PRO A 8 39.51 -11.85 -11.04
CA PRO A 8 38.53 -11.79 -12.12
C PRO A 8 39.19 -11.91 -13.51
N GLY A 9 38.47 -12.51 -14.47
CA GLY A 9 38.97 -12.69 -15.85
C GLY A 9 39.95 -13.86 -16.04
N THR A 10 40.16 -14.68 -15.01
CA THR A 10 40.95 -15.92 -15.12
C THR A 10 40.27 -16.90 -16.10
N ARG A 11 40.96 -17.23 -17.20
CA ARG A 11 40.38 -18.03 -18.31
C ARG A 11 40.13 -19.50 -17.96
N THR A 12 41.00 -20.09 -17.16
CA THR A 12 40.90 -21.50 -16.72
C THR A 12 40.94 -21.51 -15.20
N ALA A 13 39.88 -21.98 -14.56
CA ALA A 13 39.83 -22.07 -13.11
C ALA A 13 40.90 -23.07 -12.61
N PRO A 14 41.70 -22.74 -11.59
CA PRO A 14 42.63 -23.69 -10.99
C PRO A 14 41.86 -24.76 -10.23
N ARG A 15 42.41 -25.98 -10.21
CA ARG A 15 41.96 -27.04 -9.30
C ARG A 15 42.54 -26.76 -7.93
N ILE A 16 41.69 -26.46 -6.95
CA ILE A 16 42.13 -26.13 -5.59
C ILE A 16 42.06 -27.38 -4.73
N GLU A 17 43.17 -27.74 -4.11
CA GLU A 17 43.20 -28.78 -3.08
C GLU A 17 43.66 -28.22 -1.74
N VAL A 18 43.11 -28.76 -0.67
CA VAL A 18 43.39 -28.35 0.70
C VAL A 18 43.62 -29.55 1.59
N ARG A 19 44.40 -29.35 2.65
CA ARG A 19 44.46 -30.27 3.79
C ARG A 19 44.42 -29.49 5.09
N LEU A 20 43.91 -30.12 6.13
CA LEU A 20 43.62 -29.47 7.42
C LEU A 20 44.44 -30.11 8.52
N LEU A 21 44.94 -29.30 9.44
CA LEU A 21 45.57 -29.79 10.66
C LEU A 21 44.48 -29.98 11.72
N GLN A 22 44.12 -31.23 11.99
CA GLN A 22 43.07 -31.60 12.94
C GLN A 22 43.62 -32.65 13.91
N ASN A 23 43.37 -32.47 15.20
CA ASN A 23 43.85 -33.38 16.26
C ASN A 23 45.38 -33.65 16.19
N GLY A 24 46.16 -32.65 15.78
CA GLY A 24 47.62 -32.74 15.67
C GLY A 24 48.15 -33.46 14.42
N ALA A 25 47.29 -33.89 13.49
CA ALA A 25 47.67 -34.53 12.23
C ALA A 25 47.09 -33.81 11.01
N TRP A 26 47.85 -33.82 9.91
CA TRP A 26 47.34 -33.33 8.63
C TRP A 26 46.43 -34.38 7.99
N SER A 27 45.28 -33.94 7.49
CA SER A 27 44.42 -34.76 6.63
C SER A 27 45.10 -35.07 5.29
N ASP A 28 44.54 -36.02 4.55
CA ASP A 28 44.81 -36.15 3.13
C ASP A 28 44.39 -34.87 2.37
N TRP A 29 45.00 -34.67 1.20
CA TRP A 29 44.60 -33.62 0.27
C TRP A 29 43.20 -33.93 -0.26
N ARG A 30 42.33 -32.93 -0.21
CA ARG A 30 40.99 -32.98 -0.81
C ARG A 30 40.79 -31.79 -1.72
N GLU A 31 40.06 -31.99 -2.79
CA GLU A 31 39.66 -30.91 -3.68
C GLU A 31 38.57 -30.05 -3.04
N LEU A 32 38.65 -28.73 -3.25
CA LEU A 32 37.55 -27.81 -3.03
C LEU A 32 36.88 -27.57 -4.38
N ALA A 33 35.58 -27.86 -4.46
CA ALA A 33 34.81 -27.61 -5.66
C ALA A 33 34.90 -26.12 -6.05
N ALA A 34 35.26 -25.86 -7.30
CA ALA A 34 35.12 -24.52 -7.86
C ALA A 34 33.65 -24.08 -7.74
N ASP A 35 33.42 -22.85 -7.33
CA ASP A 35 32.08 -22.28 -7.32
C ASP A 35 31.66 -22.08 -8.80
N PRO A 36 30.62 -22.77 -9.28
CA PRO A 36 30.17 -22.62 -10.65
C PRO A 36 29.65 -21.21 -10.95
N ASP A 37 29.16 -20.48 -9.94
CA ASP A 37 28.52 -19.16 -10.07
C ASP A 37 29.52 -18.00 -9.97
N THR A 38 30.79 -18.30 -10.24
CA THR A 38 31.91 -17.35 -10.24
C THR A 38 31.84 -16.30 -11.35
N GLN A 39 30.97 -16.52 -12.32
CA GLN A 39 30.44 -15.49 -13.20
C GLN A 39 29.09 -15.03 -12.60
N SER A 40 29.12 -14.23 -11.53
CA SER A 40 27.89 -13.56 -11.12
C SER A 40 27.56 -12.48 -12.16
N ASP A 41 26.32 -12.00 -12.21
CA ASP A 41 25.95 -10.84 -13.06
C ASP A 41 26.73 -9.55 -12.67
N ASP A 42 27.56 -9.60 -11.62
CA ASP A 42 28.46 -8.54 -11.19
C ASP A 42 29.89 -8.76 -11.73
N PRO A 43 30.36 -7.92 -12.68
CA PRO A 43 31.70 -8.05 -13.27
C PRO A 43 32.85 -7.79 -12.27
N THR A 44 32.55 -7.31 -11.07
CA THR A 44 33.53 -7.11 -9.99
C THR A 44 33.65 -8.31 -9.05
N ALA A 45 32.75 -9.29 -9.15
CA ALA A 45 32.77 -10.48 -8.32
C ALA A 45 34.04 -11.31 -8.58
N ARG A 46 34.59 -11.87 -7.50
CA ARG A 46 35.79 -12.68 -7.55
C ARG A 46 35.41 -14.14 -7.79
N PRO A 47 35.99 -14.79 -8.81
CA PRO A 47 35.86 -16.23 -8.96
C PRO A 47 36.57 -16.97 -7.81
N GLY A 48 36.08 -18.14 -7.42
CA GLY A 48 36.55 -18.88 -6.27
C GLY A 48 35.96 -20.29 -6.15
N THR A 49 36.31 -20.98 -5.07
CA THR A 49 35.68 -22.24 -4.66
C THR A 49 34.37 -21.98 -3.92
N ALA A 50 33.52 -22.99 -3.78
CA ALA A 50 32.38 -22.93 -2.88
C ALA A 50 32.86 -22.78 -1.41
N PRO A 51 32.11 -22.10 -0.53
CA PRO A 51 32.43 -22.03 0.90
C PRO A 51 32.21 -23.38 1.58
N THR A 52 33.30 -24.01 2.02
CA THR A 52 33.24 -25.32 2.67
C THR A 52 33.34 -25.18 4.19
N PHE A 53 32.35 -25.71 4.92
CA PHE A 53 32.51 -25.93 6.36
C PHE A 53 33.45 -27.12 6.60
N VAL A 54 34.48 -26.90 7.41
CA VAL A 54 35.59 -27.84 7.58
C VAL A 54 35.71 -28.39 9.01
N GLY A 55 34.83 -27.97 9.92
CA GLY A 55 34.98 -28.20 11.35
C GLY A 55 36.13 -27.42 11.97
N ASP A 56 36.46 -27.73 13.22
CA ASP A 56 37.61 -27.14 13.91
C ASP A 56 38.90 -27.61 13.26
N SER A 57 39.82 -26.67 13.01
CA SER A 57 41.11 -26.93 12.38
C SER A 57 42.15 -25.96 12.94
N ALA A 58 43.33 -26.47 13.30
CA ALA A 58 44.44 -25.67 13.81
C ALA A 58 45.30 -25.05 12.69
N GLY A 59 45.08 -25.47 11.45
CA GLY A 59 45.82 -24.98 10.28
C GLY A 59 45.21 -25.48 8.98
N VAL A 60 45.56 -24.81 7.89
CA VAL A 60 45.19 -25.18 6.52
C VAL A 60 46.43 -25.06 5.64
N GLU A 61 46.57 -26.01 4.72
CA GLU A 61 47.42 -25.83 3.54
C GLU A 61 46.55 -25.86 2.29
N VAL A 62 46.93 -25.05 1.31
CA VAL A 62 46.22 -24.89 0.04
C VAL A 62 47.23 -25.04 -1.09
N ARG A 63 46.86 -25.80 -2.11
CA ARG A 63 47.60 -25.84 -3.39
C ARG A 63 46.65 -25.61 -4.54
N ALA A 64 47.08 -24.79 -5.49
CA ALA A 64 46.39 -24.56 -6.75
C ALA A 64 47.11 -25.34 -7.85
N LEU A 65 46.40 -26.28 -8.46
CA LEU A 65 46.88 -27.09 -9.56
C LEU A 65 46.35 -26.50 -10.87
N VAL A 66 47.23 -26.32 -11.85
CA VAL A 66 46.91 -25.85 -13.19
C VAL A 66 47.46 -26.83 -14.21
N ASP A 67 46.79 -26.93 -15.36
CA ASP A 67 47.28 -27.73 -16.48
C ASP A 67 48.63 -27.23 -16.96
N GLU A 68 49.46 -28.14 -17.48
CA GLU A 68 50.78 -27.80 -17.98
C GLU A 68 50.68 -26.79 -19.13
N GLY A 69 51.41 -25.66 -19.01
CA GLY A 69 51.36 -24.56 -19.96
C GLY A 69 50.22 -23.55 -19.75
N ALA A 70 49.30 -23.78 -18.81
CA ALA A 70 48.29 -22.79 -18.43
C ALA A 70 48.89 -21.67 -17.58
N ALA A 71 48.31 -20.46 -17.68
CA ALA A 71 48.72 -19.33 -16.85
C ALA A 71 48.39 -19.58 -15.37
N GLN A 72 49.31 -19.23 -14.47
CA GLN A 72 49.06 -19.34 -13.04
C GLN A 72 47.96 -18.36 -12.58
N PRO A 73 47.04 -18.78 -11.69
CA PRO A 73 46.03 -17.90 -11.13
C PRO A 73 46.68 -16.75 -10.37
N GLN A 74 46.20 -15.54 -10.64
CA GLN A 74 46.68 -14.33 -9.97
C GLN A 74 45.80 -14.02 -8.75
N ASP A 75 46.38 -13.30 -7.79
CA ASP A 75 45.67 -12.81 -6.60
C ASP A 75 44.88 -13.91 -5.86
N LEU A 76 45.51 -15.08 -5.66
CA LEU A 76 44.93 -16.16 -4.86
C LEU A 76 44.76 -15.69 -3.41
N LYS A 77 43.53 -15.78 -2.90
CA LYS A 77 43.21 -15.44 -1.50
C LYS A 77 42.50 -16.61 -0.84
N VAL A 78 43.02 -17.02 0.31
CA VAL A 78 42.38 -18.02 1.17
C VAL A 78 41.50 -17.28 2.17
N ALA A 79 40.19 -17.52 2.11
CA ALA A 79 39.22 -16.97 3.05
C ALA A 79 39.05 -17.94 4.23
N LEU A 80 39.38 -17.48 5.42
CA LEU A 80 39.18 -18.20 6.68
C LEU A 80 38.13 -17.47 7.50
N ILE A 81 36.97 -18.09 7.63
CA ILE A 81 35.82 -17.48 8.28
C ILE A 81 35.46 -18.33 9.49
N ASP A 82 35.55 -17.72 10.67
CA ASP A 82 34.99 -18.28 11.89
C ASP A 82 33.47 -18.07 11.87
N PRO A 83 32.65 -19.13 11.73
CA PRO A 83 31.21 -19.00 11.69
C PRO A 83 30.61 -18.54 13.03
N LYS A 84 31.39 -18.63 14.13
CA LYS A 84 31.08 -18.38 15.54
C LYS A 84 29.86 -19.15 16.04
N LEU A 85 29.94 -19.79 17.21
CA LEU A 85 28.76 -20.33 17.87
C LEU A 85 28.16 -19.26 18.79
N LEU A 86 26.89 -18.94 18.61
CA LEU A 86 26.16 -17.97 19.43
C LEU A 86 25.18 -18.70 20.35
N ALA A 87 24.91 -18.11 21.52
CA ALA A 87 23.93 -18.68 22.46
C ALA A 87 22.52 -18.79 21.85
N SER A 88 22.16 -17.87 20.95
CA SER A 88 20.89 -17.88 20.21
C SER A 88 20.75 -19.05 19.24
N ASP A 89 21.85 -19.69 18.82
CA ASP A 89 21.83 -20.76 17.82
C ASP A 89 21.17 -22.04 18.32
N ALA A 90 21.08 -22.23 19.63
CA ALA A 90 20.38 -23.36 20.24
C ALA A 90 18.86 -23.28 20.04
N ASN A 91 18.31 -22.06 19.90
CA ASN A 91 16.89 -21.83 19.67
C ASN A 91 16.68 -20.56 18.82
N PRO A 92 17.03 -20.62 17.52
CA PRO A 92 16.99 -19.46 16.66
C PRO A 92 15.54 -19.03 16.42
N GLU A 93 15.34 -17.72 16.23
CA GLU A 93 14.02 -17.19 15.89
C GLU A 93 13.51 -17.82 14.59
N THR A 94 12.31 -18.40 14.67
CA THR A 94 11.66 -19.05 13.55
C THR A 94 10.33 -18.38 13.28
N VAL A 95 10.08 -18.09 12.02
CA VAL A 95 8.76 -17.69 11.56
C VAL A 95 8.15 -18.87 10.82
N GLN A 96 6.90 -19.16 11.14
CA GLN A 96 6.07 -19.93 10.24
C GLN A 96 5.27 -18.90 9.43
N PRO A 97 5.56 -18.70 8.14
CA PRO A 97 4.76 -17.81 7.31
C PRO A 97 3.29 -18.16 7.47
N ALA A 98 2.43 -17.15 7.58
CA ALA A 98 1.02 -17.40 7.82
C ALA A 98 0.44 -18.31 6.72
N SER A 99 -0.38 -19.28 7.13
CA SER A 99 -1.01 -20.25 6.22
C SER A 99 -2.50 -20.35 6.51
N PRO A 100 -3.38 -19.98 5.57
CA PRO A 100 -4.81 -20.13 5.77
C PRO A 100 -5.40 -21.31 4.95
N ARG A 101 -5.27 -22.55 5.50
CA ARG A 101 -6.10 -23.79 5.31
C ARG A 101 -5.52 -25.03 4.57
N ALA A 102 -6.11 -26.19 4.90
CA ALA A 102 -5.83 -27.62 4.61
C ALA A 102 -5.59 -28.10 3.16
N GLN A 103 -5.50 -27.22 2.15
CA GLN A 103 -5.39 -27.62 0.74
C GLN A 103 -4.18 -27.03 -0.01
N ALA A 104 -3.37 -26.20 0.65
CA ALA A 104 -2.02 -25.83 0.17
C ALA A 104 -0.96 -26.50 1.06
N PRO A 105 0.25 -26.78 0.58
CA PRO A 105 1.35 -27.18 1.47
C PRO A 105 1.53 -26.09 2.52
N MET A 106 1.48 -26.46 3.80
CA MET A 106 1.77 -25.50 4.85
C MET A 106 3.20 -24.97 4.65
N PRO A 107 3.42 -23.65 4.68
CA PRO A 107 4.76 -23.10 4.70
C PRO A 107 5.51 -23.71 5.89
N PRO A 108 6.72 -24.23 5.65
CA PRO A 108 7.50 -24.80 6.73
C PRO A 108 7.95 -23.69 7.69
N GLY A 109 8.36 -24.07 8.90
CA GLY A 109 9.06 -23.13 9.80
C GLY A 109 10.40 -22.74 9.17
N ILE A 110 10.67 -21.44 9.12
CA ILE A 110 11.87 -20.85 8.53
C ILE A 110 12.58 -20.01 9.60
N ILE A 111 13.85 -20.28 9.82
CA ILE A 111 14.75 -19.46 10.62
C ILE A 111 15.02 -18.18 9.84
N THR A 112 14.62 -17.05 10.40
CA THR A 112 14.78 -15.74 9.75
C THR A 112 16.24 -15.32 9.74
N ARG A 113 16.58 -14.32 8.93
CA ARG A 113 17.91 -13.69 8.97
C ARG A 113 18.31 -13.22 10.37
N ALA A 114 17.40 -12.60 11.10
CA ALA A 114 17.61 -12.26 12.51
C ALA A 114 17.83 -13.52 13.36
N GLY A 115 17.04 -14.58 13.13
CA GLY A 115 17.11 -15.83 13.86
C GLY A 115 18.44 -16.57 13.73
N TRP A 116 19.05 -16.57 12.54
CA TRP A 116 20.40 -17.10 12.35
C TRP A 116 21.51 -16.07 12.58
N GLY A 117 21.19 -14.85 13.02
CA GLY A 117 22.18 -13.83 13.37
C GLY A 117 22.92 -13.22 12.17
N ALA A 118 22.21 -12.94 11.08
CA ALA A 118 22.76 -12.25 9.92
C ALA A 118 23.37 -10.89 10.30
N ASP A 119 24.63 -10.66 9.91
CA ASP A 119 25.25 -9.35 10.03
C ASP A 119 24.80 -8.45 8.87
N GLU A 120 23.66 -7.80 9.04
CA GLU A 120 23.08 -6.92 8.03
C GLU A 120 23.87 -5.63 7.77
N SER A 121 24.98 -5.41 8.50
CA SER A 121 25.92 -4.32 8.22
C SER A 121 26.94 -4.66 7.13
N LEU A 122 27.10 -5.94 6.77
CA LEU A 122 27.98 -6.36 5.68
C LEU A 122 27.48 -5.75 4.36
N PRO A 123 28.20 -4.78 3.78
CA PRO A 123 27.69 -3.99 2.67
C PRO A 123 27.61 -4.86 1.42
N GLY A 124 26.39 -5.23 1.04
CA GLY A 124 26.08 -5.64 -0.32
C GLY A 124 25.37 -4.49 -1.04
N SER A 125 25.84 -4.09 -2.21
CA SER A 125 25.12 -3.16 -3.10
C SER A 125 23.98 -3.89 -3.83
N CYS A 126 23.03 -4.47 -3.09
CA CYS A 126 21.84 -5.00 -3.73
C CYS A 126 20.94 -3.83 -4.10
N ASP A 127 20.91 -3.43 -5.38
CA ASP A 127 19.62 -3.03 -5.92
C ASP A 127 18.70 -4.23 -5.71
N SER A 128 17.56 -4.02 -5.07
CA SER A 128 16.61 -5.09 -4.78
C SER A 128 16.06 -5.67 -6.10
N SER A 129 16.80 -6.59 -6.72
CA SER A 129 16.40 -7.24 -7.96
C SER A 129 15.41 -8.34 -7.62
N TYR A 130 14.13 -7.97 -7.60
CA TYR A 130 13.05 -8.94 -7.56
C TYR A 130 12.86 -9.51 -8.96
N ASN A 131 12.76 -10.84 -9.03
CA ASN A 131 12.24 -11.50 -10.21
C ASN A 131 10.78 -11.09 -10.44
N ARG A 132 10.31 -11.33 -11.66
CA ARG A 132 8.92 -11.05 -12.03
C ARG A 132 7.97 -12.06 -11.40
N THR A 133 8.45 -13.29 -11.18
CA THR A 133 7.73 -14.43 -10.58
C THR A 133 8.74 -15.49 -10.11
N VAL A 134 8.27 -16.57 -9.48
CA VAL A 134 9.01 -17.86 -9.40
C VAL A 134 8.43 -18.86 -10.42
N ARG A 135 9.26 -19.41 -11.32
CA ARG A 135 8.91 -20.42 -12.35
C ARG A 135 9.52 -21.79 -12.07
N ALA A 136 10.67 -21.84 -11.39
CA ALA A 136 11.37 -23.09 -11.05
C ALA A 136 12.14 -23.00 -9.73
N ALA A 137 12.45 -24.17 -9.20
CA ALA A 137 13.33 -24.40 -8.06
C ALA A 137 14.56 -25.19 -8.50
N THR A 138 15.76 -24.64 -8.27
CA THR A 138 17.03 -25.34 -8.49
C THR A 138 17.56 -25.85 -7.16
N VAL A 139 17.78 -27.16 -7.09
CA VAL A 139 18.30 -27.89 -5.94
C VAL A 139 19.82 -27.89 -6.00
N HIS A 140 20.41 -27.43 -4.90
CA HIS A 140 21.85 -27.33 -4.69
C HIS A 140 22.28 -28.15 -3.47
N HIS A 141 23.59 -28.31 -3.36
CA HIS A 141 24.24 -28.56 -2.08
C HIS A 141 25.30 -27.48 -1.80
N THR A 142 25.79 -27.40 -0.58
CA THR A 142 26.84 -26.41 -0.24
C THR A 142 28.27 -26.95 -0.41
N GLU A 143 28.44 -28.21 -0.80
CA GLU A 143 29.73 -28.94 -0.80
C GLU A 143 30.45 -28.90 0.56
N GLY A 144 29.68 -28.84 1.65
CA GLY A 144 30.18 -28.78 3.02
C GLY A 144 30.46 -30.17 3.61
N ASN A 145 31.24 -30.23 4.70
CA ASN A 145 31.28 -31.43 5.52
C ASN A 145 29.90 -31.71 6.13
N ASN A 146 29.47 -32.97 6.14
CA ASN A 146 28.23 -33.40 6.78
C ASN A 146 28.35 -33.55 8.31
N ASN A 147 29.55 -33.41 8.88
CA ASN A 147 29.82 -33.53 10.32
C ASN A 147 29.75 -32.17 11.05
N TYR A 148 28.54 -31.67 11.26
CA TYR A 148 28.22 -30.52 12.13
C TYR A 148 27.06 -30.85 13.07
N THR A 149 26.92 -30.15 14.20
CA THR A 149 25.76 -30.25 15.10
C THR A 149 24.62 -29.34 14.66
N LYS A 150 23.43 -29.54 15.20
CA LYS A 150 22.24 -28.71 14.87
C LYS A 150 22.47 -27.24 15.22
N GLU A 151 23.10 -26.99 16.36
CA GLU A 151 23.42 -25.66 16.87
C GLU A 151 24.52 -24.97 16.05
N GLN A 152 25.32 -25.72 15.29
CA GLN A 152 26.31 -25.15 14.38
C GLN A 152 25.71 -24.69 13.06
N SER A 153 24.50 -25.14 12.70
CA SER A 153 23.86 -24.81 11.41
C SER A 153 23.71 -23.29 11.18
N PRO A 154 23.19 -22.48 12.13
CA PRO A 154 23.11 -21.02 11.95
C PRO A 154 24.49 -20.39 11.73
N GLY A 155 25.51 -20.86 12.45
CA GLY A 155 26.90 -20.45 12.26
C GLY A 155 27.37 -20.71 10.84
N ILE A 156 27.16 -21.92 10.32
CA ILE A 156 27.54 -22.27 8.95
C ILE A 156 26.86 -21.33 7.94
N VAL A 157 25.57 -21.01 8.12
CA VAL A 157 24.85 -20.05 7.26
C VAL A 157 25.48 -18.65 7.33
N ARG A 158 25.85 -18.15 8.53
CA ARG A 158 26.61 -16.89 8.68
C ARG A 158 27.95 -16.94 7.95
N GLY A 159 28.66 -18.06 8.02
CA GLY A 159 29.91 -18.27 7.32
C GLY A 159 29.75 -18.17 5.80
N ILE A 160 28.72 -18.82 5.24
CA ILE A 160 28.40 -18.77 3.81
C ILE A 160 28.08 -17.32 3.41
N TYR A 161 27.29 -16.62 4.21
CA TYR A 161 26.96 -15.22 3.98
C TYR A 161 28.21 -14.33 3.96
N ALA A 162 29.07 -14.43 4.98
CA ALA A 162 30.32 -13.67 5.05
C ALA A 162 31.26 -14.00 3.87
N TYR A 163 31.33 -15.27 3.43
CA TYR A 163 32.14 -15.65 2.28
C TYR A 163 31.62 -15.02 0.99
N HIS A 164 30.33 -15.19 0.71
CA HIS A 164 29.71 -14.62 -0.49
C HIS A 164 29.90 -13.10 -0.55
N VAL A 165 29.69 -12.39 0.56
CA VAL A 165 29.81 -10.92 0.57
C VAL A 165 31.26 -10.44 0.58
N GLN A 166 32.08 -10.92 1.50
CA GLN A 166 33.42 -10.36 1.73
C GLN A 166 34.50 -10.98 0.82
N SER A 167 34.31 -12.22 0.36
CA SER A 167 35.30 -12.95 -0.44
C SER A 167 34.93 -12.97 -1.92
N ASN A 168 33.69 -13.34 -2.26
CA ASN A 168 33.23 -13.35 -3.66
C ASN A 168 32.78 -11.97 -4.14
N GLY A 169 32.50 -11.03 -3.25
CA GLY A 169 31.98 -9.69 -3.59
C GLY A 169 30.50 -9.69 -3.99
N TRP A 170 29.75 -10.75 -3.67
CA TRP A 170 28.32 -10.80 -3.94
C TRP A 170 27.56 -9.88 -2.99
N CYS A 171 26.36 -9.44 -3.38
CA CYS A 171 25.60 -8.53 -2.53
C CYS A 171 24.86 -9.24 -1.38
N ASP A 172 24.67 -10.56 -1.45
CA ASP A 172 24.06 -11.38 -0.39
C ASP A 172 24.35 -12.87 -0.65
N VAL A 173 23.77 -13.76 0.16
CA VAL A 173 23.77 -15.20 -0.08
C VAL A 173 23.18 -15.51 -1.47
N GLY A 174 23.86 -16.34 -2.27
CA GLY A 174 23.39 -16.70 -3.62
C GLY A 174 22.07 -17.47 -3.67
N TYR A 175 21.78 -18.26 -2.62
CA TYR A 175 20.57 -19.07 -2.50
C TYR A 175 19.44 -18.33 -1.80
N ASN A 176 18.20 -18.60 -2.22
CA ASN A 176 17.02 -18.09 -1.53
C ASN A 176 16.82 -18.77 -0.17
N PHE A 177 17.11 -20.07 -0.10
CA PHE A 177 16.97 -20.87 1.10
C PHE A 177 18.10 -21.87 1.27
N LEU A 178 18.42 -22.19 2.53
CA LEU A 178 19.32 -23.28 2.89
C LEU A 178 18.59 -24.25 3.81
N VAL A 179 18.85 -25.55 3.66
CA VAL A 179 18.22 -26.60 4.48
C VAL A 179 19.31 -27.50 5.06
N ASP A 180 19.38 -27.60 6.38
CA ASP A 180 20.38 -28.44 7.05
C ASP A 180 19.97 -29.92 7.16
N LYS A 181 20.93 -30.77 7.58
CA LYS A 181 20.68 -32.22 7.77
C LYS A 181 19.71 -32.55 8.91
N TYR A 182 19.26 -31.57 9.68
CA TYR A 182 18.28 -31.69 10.75
C TYR A 182 16.89 -31.22 10.33
N GLY A 183 16.74 -30.73 9.10
CA GLY A 183 15.49 -30.19 8.55
C GLY A 183 15.21 -28.74 8.94
N GLN A 184 16.18 -28.01 9.50
CA GLN A 184 16.07 -26.57 9.72
C GLN A 184 16.20 -25.85 8.37
N ILE A 185 15.27 -24.93 8.12
CA ILE A 185 15.23 -24.13 6.90
C ILE A 185 15.62 -22.71 7.24
N PHE A 186 16.55 -22.13 6.51
CA PHE A 186 17.06 -20.78 6.72
C PHE A 186 16.64 -19.89 5.57
N GLU A 187 16.17 -18.68 5.87
CA GLU A 187 16.11 -17.61 4.88
C GLU A 187 17.53 -17.25 4.47
N GLY A 188 17.90 -17.53 3.22
CA GLY A 188 19.18 -17.11 2.66
C GLY A 188 19.09 -15.66 2.24
N ARG A 189 18.90 -15.42 0.94
CA ARG A 189 18.80 -14.08 0.37
C ARG A 189 17.61 -13.29 0.93
N ARG A 190 17.86 -12.05 1.35
CA ARG A 190 16.89 -11.18 2.05
C ARG A 190 15.59 -11.03 1.28
N GLY A 191 14.46 -11.31 1.95
CA GLY A 191 13.11 -11.21 1.38
C GLY A 191 12.64 -12.48 0.69
N GLY A 192 13.45 -13.54 0.64
CA GLY A 192 13.12 -14.80 -0.03
C GLY A 192 11.85 -15.47 0.50
N ILE A 193 11.48 -15.21 1.76
CA ILE A 193 10.24 -15.71 2.38
C ILE A 193 9.01 -15.15 1.66
N THR A 194 8.96 -13.84 1.41
CA THR A 194 7.74 -13.14 0.97
C THR A 194 7.77 -12.72 -0.49
N GLN A 195 8.95 -12.52 -1.07
CA GLN A 195 9.13 -11.97 -2.41
C GLN A 195 9.79 -12.99 -3.37
N PRO A 196 9.65 -12.82 -4.69
CA PRO A 196 10.39 -13.59 -5.70
C PRO A 196 11.81 -13.01 -5.83
N VAL A 197 12.66 -13.16 -4.82
CA VAL A 197 14.02 -12.59 -4.85
C VAL A 197 14.85 -13.29 -5.92
N LYS A 198 15.48 -12.54 -6.84
CA LYS A 198 16.43 -13.11 -7.80
C LYS A 198 17.63 -13.65 -7.04
N GLY A 199 18.06 -14.88 -7.32
CA GLY A 199 19.25 -15.48 -6.72
C GLY A 199 20.57 -15.12 -7.44
N ALA A 200 21.67 -15.72 -6.98
CA ALA A 200 22.97 -15.75 -7.65
C ALA A 200 23.53 -17.18 -7.61
N HIS A 201 22.66 -18.16 -7.80
CA HIS A 201 22.91 -19.59 -7.53
C HIS A 201 23.00 -20.45 -8.79
N ALA A 202 22.68 -19.92 -9.97
CA ALA A 202 22.83 -20.62 -11.22
C ALA A 202 22.96 -19.60 -12.36
N TYR A 203 24.18 -19.39 -12.85
CA TYR A 203 24.43 -18.48 -13.96
C TYR A 203 23.51 -18.75 -15.17
N ASN A 204 23.00 -17.69 -15.80
CA ASN A 204 21.97 -17.71 -16.85
C ASN A 204 20.61 -18.35 -16.48
N TRP A 205 20.41 -18.79 -15.24
CA TRP A 205 19.17 -19.43 -14.79
C TRP A 205 18.53 -18.74 -13.57
N ASN A 206 19.19 -17.74 -12.96
CA ASN A 206 18.68 -17.01 -11.78
C ASN A 206 17.37 -16.23 -12.01
N THR A 207 17.10 -15.81 -13.25
CA THR A 207 15.90 -15.03 -13.58
C THR A 207 14.65 -15.87 -13.47
N ASP A 208 13.67 -15.36 -12.72
CA ASP A 208 12.41 -16.02 -12.38
C ASP A 208 12.56 -17.40 -11.70
N THR A 209 13.67 -17.72 -11.05
CA THR A 209 13.87 -18.99 -10.32
C THR A 209 14.26 -18.77 -8.87
N MET A 210 14.20 -19.85 -8.08
CA MET A 210 14.70 -19.86 -6.71
C MET A 210 15.72 -20.98 -6.50
N GLY A 211 16.75 -20.71 -5.71
CA GLY A 211 17.76 -21.67 -5.32
C GLY A 211 17.53 -22.19 -3.91
N VAL A 212 17.55 -23.51 -3.74
CA VAL A 212 17.45 -24.19 -2.45
C VAL A 212 18.69 -25.04 -2.24
N SER A 213 19.52 -24.70 -1.26
CA SER A 213 20.78 -25.40 -1.00
C SER A 213 20.69 -26.31 0.22
N LEU A 214 20.92 -27.60 0.01
CA LEU A 214 21.02 -28.58 1.08
C LEU A 214 22.43 -28.52 1.67
N MET A 215 22.55 -28.16 2.95
CA MET A 215 23.84 -27.98 3.61
C MET A 215 24.54 -29.31 3.82
N GLY A 216 25.60 -29.54 3.05
CA GLY A 216 26.36 -30.79 3.04
C GLY A 216 26.99 -31.07 1.67
N SER A 217 27.58 -32.26 1.54
CA SER A 217 28.05 -32.83 0.28
C SER A 217 27.37 -34.18 0.03
N TYR A 218 26.85 -34.36 -1.18
CA TYR A 218 25.97 -35.48 -1.55
C TYR A 218 26.41 -36.18 -2.84
N THR A 219 27.73 -36.19 -3.06
CA THR A 219 28.32 -36.95 -4.16
C THR A 219 28.15 -38.45 -3.96
N SER A 220 28.41 -38.96 -2.75
CA SER A 220 28.30 -40.38 -2.41
C SER A 220 27.39 -40.67 -1.22
N THR A 221 26.99 -39.65 -0.46
CA THR A 221 26.11 -39.77 0.71
C THR A 221 24.76 -39.17 0.38
N MET A 222 23.66 -39.81 0.79
CA MET A 222 22.32 -39.23 0.65
C MET A 222 22.05 -38.19 1.74
N PRO A 223 21.29 -37.12 1.43
CA PRO A 223 20.71 -36.26 2.47
C PRO A 223 19.88 -37.08 3.45
N THR A 224 19.77 -36.58 4.70
CA THR A 224 18.92 -37.24 5.70
C THR A 224 17.45 -37.13 5.29
N GLU A 225 16.63 -38.07 5.74
CA GLU A 225 15.20 -38.07 5.38
C GLU A 225 14.49 -36.79 5.86
N VAL A 226 14.85 -36.26 7.04
CA VAL A 226 14.30 -35.01 7.57
C VAL A 226 14.70 -33.78 6.74
N GLN A 227 15.89 -33.78 6.16
CA GLN A 227 16.35 -32.73 5.25
C GLN A 227 15.61 -32.79 3.91
N LEU A 228 15.43 -33.99 3.35
CA LEU A 228 14.64 -34.20 2.14
C LEU A 228 13.21 -33.73 2.35
N ASP A 229 12.56 -34.15 3.44
CA ASP A 229 11.18 -33.78 3.78
C ASP A 229 11.00 -32.26 3.99
N ALA A 230 11.93 -31.61 4.69
CA ALA A 230 11.93 -30.16 4.85
C ALA A 230 12.07 -29.43 3.50
N THR A 231 12.95 -29.91 2.62
CA THR A 231 13.15 -29.34 1.28
C THR A 231 11.92 -29.56 0.39
N VAL A 232 11.30 -30.74 0.47
CA VAL A 232 10.04 -31.05 -0.23
C VAL A 232 8.94 -30.07 0.18
N ARG A 233 8.72 -29.87 1.49
CA ARG A 233 7.70 -28.93 1.99
C ARG A 233 7.95 -27.49 1.54
N LEU A 234 9.22 -27.05 1.56
CA LEU A 234 9.62 -25.72 1.09
C LEU A 234 9.31 -25.51 -0.39
N ILE A 235 9.76 -26.43 -1.25
CA ILE A 235 9.57 -26.32 -2.70
C ILE A 235 8.09 -26.47 -3.05
N ALA A 236 7.38 -27.41 -2.41
CA ALA A 236 5.94 -27.57 -2.59
C ALA A 236 5.19 -26.28 -2.25
N TRP A 237 5.44 -25.68 -1.08
CA TRP A 237 4.81 -24.42 -0.67
C TRP A 237 5.07 -23.29 -1.66
N ARG A 238 6.31 -23.11 -2.11
CA ARG A 238 6.66 -22.04 -3.06
C ARG A 238 6.03 -22.28 -4.43
N LEU A 239 6.17 -23.47 -5.02
CA LEU A 239 5.62 -23.75 -6.34
C LEU A 239 4.08 -23.70 -6.34
N ALA A 240 3.46 -24.15 -5.26
CA ALA A 240 2.05 -23.96 -4.99
C ALA A 240 1.67 -22.47 -5.04
N ALA A 241 2.27 -21.62 -4.19
CA ALA A 241 1.94 -20.20 -4.14
C ALA A 241 2.03 -19.47 -5.50
N TYR A 242 2.86 -19.95 -6.44
CA TYR A 242 3.02 -19.39 -7.79
C TYR A 242 2.34 -20.23 -8.90
N TYR A 243 1.46 -21.16 -8.56
CA TYR A 243 0.69 -21.97 -9.51
C TYR A 243 1.56 -22.77 -10.51
N ARG A 244 2.67 -23.35 -10.06
CA ARG A 244 3.59 -24.11 -10.92
C ARG A 244 3.31 -25.60 -10.86
N ASN A 245 3.27 -26.23 -12.03
CA ASN A 245 3.22 -27.68 -12.14
C ASN A 245 4.64 -28.25 -11.90
N PRO A 246 4.85 -29.09 -10.88
CA PRO A 246 6.18 -29.66 -10.57
C PRO A 246 6.73 -30.57 -11.68
N TRP A 247 5.87 -31.06 -12.58
CA TRP A 247 6.23 -31.91 -13.73
C TRP A 247 6.43 -31.14 -15.03
N ALA A 248 6.20 -29.82 -15.02
CA ALA A 248 6.39 -29.04 -16.23
C ALA A 248 7.87 -28.85 -16.52
N ARG A 249 8.15 -28.61 -17.80
CA ARG A 249 9.45 -28.11 -18.27
C ARG A 249 9.32 -26.64 -18.63
N ILE A 250 10.36 -25.87 -18.34
CA ILE A 250 10.45 -24.46 -18.69
C ILE A 250 11.73 -24.18 -19.46
N THR A 251 11.67 -23.14 -20.29
CA THR A 251 12.83 -22.59 -20.98
C THR A 251 13.15 -21.20 -20.44
N ILE A 252 14.41 -20.99 -20.07
CA ILE A 252 14.97 -19.69 -19.64
C ILE A 252 16.32 -19.55 -20.37
N ASN A 253 16.54 -18.43 -21.04
CA ASN A 253 17.79 -18.13 -21.76
C ASN A 253 18.30 -19.27 -22.68
N GLY A 254 17.38 -19.98 -23.35
CA GLY A 254 17.69 -21.08 -24.25
C GLY A 254 17.92 -22.45 -23.60
N ILE A 255 17.99 -22.52 -22.27
CA ILE A 255 18.13 -23.77 -21.51
C ILE A 255 16.72 -24.30 -21.21
N THR A 256 16.47 -25.59 -21.45
CA THR A 256 15.18 -26.24 -21.15
C THR A 256 15.35 -27.31 -20.08
N SER A 257 14.74 -27.09 -18.91
CA SER A 257 14.84 -28.00 -17.77
C SER A 257 13.49 -28.19 -17.07
N GLU A 258 13.43 -29.19 -16.18
CA GLU A 258 12.29 -29.44 -15.30
C GLU A 258 12.08 -28.25 -14.34
N VAL A 259 10.83 -27.98 -13.94
CA VAL A 259 10.50 -26.93 -12.94
C VAL A 259 11.24 -27.16 -11.62
N ILE A 260 11.52 -28.41 -11.28
CA ILE A 260 12.41 -28.77 -10.17
C ILE A 260 13.63 -29.44 -10.79
N ASN A 261 14.79 -28.80 -10.72
CA ASN A 261 16.01 -29.27 -11.37
C ASN A 261 17.20 -29.27 -10.40
N GLY A 262 18.24 -30.03 -10.72
CA GLY A 262 19.53 -29.89 -10.06
C GLY A 262 20.36 -28.80 -10.74
N HIS A 263 21.33 -28.22 -10.05
CA HIS A 263 22.21 -27.21 -10.64
C HIS A 263 22.87 -27.71 -11.95
N ARG A 264 23.32 -28.97 -11.97
CA ARG A 264 23.87 -29.66 -13.15
C ARG A 264 22.97 -29.64 -14.40
N ASP A 265 21.66 -29.52 -14.24
CA ASP A 265 20.73 -29.48 -15.38
C ASP A 265 20.73 -28.12 -16.11
N VAL A 266 21.21 -27.07 -15.44
CA VAL A 266 21.10 -25.68 -15.90
C VAL A 266 22.45 -24.97 -16.00
N TYR A 267 23.50 -25.58 -15.45
CA TYR A 267 24.86 -25.09 -15.55
C TYR A 267 25.88 -26.24 -15.45
N SER A 268 27.11 -26.02 -15.94
CA SER A 268 28.18 -27.01 -15.89
C SER A 268 28.79 -27.10 -14.49
N THR A 269 28.37 -28.11 -13.71
CA THR A 269 28.82 -28.34 -12.33
C THR A 269 28.51 -29.75 -11.85
N ASP A 270 29.23 -30.23 -10.83
CA ASP A 270 28.91 -31.47 -10.12
C ASP A 270 27.76 -31.31 -9.12
N CYS A 271 27.40 -30.08 -8.75
CA CYS A 271 26.26 -29.79 -7.86
C CYS A 271 24.93 -30.30 -8.47
N PRO A 272 24.08 -31.02 -7.72
CA PRO A 272 24.03 -31.19 -6.26
C PRO A 272 24.72 -32.46 -5.72
N GLY A 273 25.65 -33.05 -6.47
CA GLY A 273 26.28 -34.34 -6.17
C GLY A 273 25.49 -35.52 -6.74
N ASN A 274 26.20 -36.62 -7.04
CA ASN A 274 25.61 -37.76 -7.77
C ASN A 274 24.46 -38.45 -7.02
N ALA A 275 24.53 -38.59 -5.70
CA ALA A 275 23.48 -39.27 -4.92
C ALA A 275 22.19 -38.45 -4.92
N LEU A 276 22.27 -37.14 -4.64
CA LEU A 276 21.11 -36.25 -4.66
C LEU A 276 20.57 -36.04 -6.08
N TYR A 277 21.44 -35.93 -7.08
CA TYR A 277 21.03 -35.81 -8.48
C TYR A 277 20.22 -37.02 -8.95
N ALA A 278 20.67 -38.24 -8.64
CA ALA A 278 19.95 -39.48 -8.95
C ALA A 278 18.57 -39.56 -8.24
N TYR A 279 18.40 -38.87 -7.11
CA TYR A 279 17.14 -38.82 -6.37
C TYR A 279 16.14 -37.80 -6.90
N LEU A 280 16.53 -36.88 -7.79
CA LEU A 280 15.65 -35.81 -8.29
C LEU A 280 14.30 -36.28 -8.86
N PRO A 281 14.20 -37.41 -9.60
CA PRO A 281 12.90 -37.92 -10.05
C PRO A 281 11.95 -38.27 -8.88
N THR A 282 12.45 -38.97 -7.86
CA THR A 282 11.69 -39.26 -6.63
C THR A 282 11.36 -37.99 -5.87
N PHE A 283 12.29 -37.04 -5.84
CA PHE A 283 12.11 -35.74 -5.20
C PHE A 283 10.94 -34.95 -5.83
N ARG A 284 10.85 -34.92 -7.16
CA ARG A 284 9.72 -34.32 -7.90
C ARG A 284 8.39 -34.96 -7.54
N GLN A 285 8.35 -36.29 -7.45
CA GLN A 285 7.15 -37.02 -7.04
C GLN A 285 6.70 -36.60 -5.64
N ARG A 286 7.61 -36.56 -4.67
CA ARG A 286 7.30 -36.15 -3.29
C ARG A 286 6.79 -34.70 -3.22
N VAL A 287 7.36 -33.79 -4.02
CA VAL A 287 6.86 -32.42 -4.12
C VAL A 287 5.46 -32.38 -4.72
N ALA A 288 5.21 -33.13 -5.79
CA ALA A 288 3.89 -33.22 -6.39
C ALA A 288 2.84 -33.78 -5.41
N ASP A 289 3.18 -34.82 -4.66
CA ASP A 289 2.32 -35.42 -3.64
C ASP A 289 2.03 -34.42 -2.51
N ALA A 290 3.05 -33.68 -2.05
CA ALA A 290 2.91 -32.66 -1.03
C ALA A 290 2.06 -31.46 -1.49
N MET A 291 2.15 -31.09 -2.78
CA MET A 291 1.30 -30.06 -3.40
C MET A 291 -0.16 -30.49 -3.52
N GLY A 292 -0.42 -31.80 -3.70
CA GLY A 292 -1.76 -32.33 -3.92
C GLY A 292 -2.44 -31.71 -5.14
N SER A 293 -3.78 -31.70 -5.16
CA SER A 293 -4.55 -30.93 -6.15
C SER A 293 -4.48 -29.45 -5.78
N PHE A 294 -3.42 -28.77 -6.22
CA PHE A 294 -3.23 -27.35 -5.95
C PHE A 294 -4.19 -26.51 -6.79
N GLU A 295 -5.44 -26.43 -6.32
CA GLU A 295 -6.52 -25.62 -6.87
C GLU A 295 -7.05 -24.69 -5.78
N THR A 296 -6.91 -23.39 -6.01
CA THR A 296 -7.46 -22.35 -5.14
C THR A 296 -8.47 -21.52 -5.92
N PRO A 297 -9.45 -20.89 -5.26
CA PRO A 297 -10.37 -20.00 -5.97
C PRO A 297 -9.66 -18.87 -6.73
N ILE A 298 -8.49 -18.43 -6.26
CA ILE A 298 -7.67 -17.43 -6.93
C ILE A 298 -7.02 -18.02 -8.19
N LYS A 299 -6.41 -19.21 -8.10
CA LYS A 299 -5.85 -19.92 -9.25
C LYS A 299 -6.89 -20.13 -10.34
N THR A 300 -8.04 -20.72 -9.98
CA THR A 300 -9.13 -20.97 -10.92
C THR A 300 -9.60 -19.66 -11.58
N ARG A 301 -9.69 -18.56 -10.82
CA ARG A 301 -10.07 -17.25 -11.36
C ARG A 301 -9.01 -16.70 -12.32
N TRP A 302 -7.72 -16.83 -11.98
CA TRP A 302 -6.62 -16.42 -12.84
C TRP A 302 -6.58 -17.21 -14.15
N GLU A 303 -6.79 -18.52 -14.10
CA GLU A 303 -6.88 -19.38 -15.30
C GLU A 303 -8.07 -18.99 -16.19
N GLN A 304 -9.24 -18.69 -15.61
CA GLN A 304 -10.39 -18.17 -16.35
C GLN A 304 -10.11 -16.82 -17.03
N LEU A 305 -9.17 -16.03 -16.51
CA LEU A 305 -8.71 -14.79 -17.12
C LEU A 305 -7.63 -15.02 -18.20
N GLY A 306 -7.24 -16.27 -18.48
CA GLY A 306 -6.22 -16.61 -19.48
C GLY A 306 -4.83 -16.90 -18.89
N GLY A 307 -4.74 -17.04 -17.56
CA GLY A 307 -3.49 -17.36 -16.85
C GLY A 307 -2.39 -16.33 -17.11
N ALA A 308 -1.14 -16.80 -17.23
CA ALA A 308 0.04 -15.96 -17.42
C ALA A 308 0.00 -15.10 -18.71
N ARG A 309 -0.77 -15.51 -19.72
CA ARG A 309 -0.96 -14.76 -20.97
C ARG A 309 -2.19 -13.86 -20.94
N GLY A 310 -2.99 -13.95 -19.87
CA GLY A 310 -4.15 -13.11 -19.63
C GLY A 310 -3.77 -11.72 -19.13
N PRO A 311 -4.77 -10.85 -18.87
CA PRO A 311 -4.52 -9.47 -18.48
C PRO A 311 -3.94 -9.33 -17.06
N ALA A 312 -4.15 -10.34 -16.18
CA ALA A 312 -3.53 -10.35 -14.86
C ALA A 312 -2.00 -10.49 -14.92
N GLY A 313 -1.48 -11.25 -15.89
CA GLY A 313 -0.06 -11.58 -16.01
C GLY A 313 0.38 -12.70 -15.06
N GLU A 314 1.69 -12.80 -14.82
CA GLU A 314 2.28 -13.77 -13.90
C GLU A 314 2.03 -13.39 -12.41
N PRO A 315 1.96 -14.37 -11.48
CA PRO A 315 1.95 -14.09 -10.05
C PRO A 315 3.31 -13.50 -9.64
N ARG A 316 3.31 -12.24 -9.21
CA ARG A 316 4.50 -11.53 -8.73
C ARG A 316 4.78 -11.86 -7.27
N VAL A 317 3.75 -11.79 -6.43
CA VAL A 317 3.81 -12.27 -5.04
C VAL A 317 2.85 -13.43 -4.93
N GLY A 318 3.41 -14.60 -4.60
CA GLY A 318 2.65 -15.84 -4.51
C GLY A 318 1.51 -15.78 -3.49
N GLU A 319 0.53 -16.65 -3.67
CA GLU A 319 -0.72 -16.64 -2.90
C GLU A 319 -0.48 -16.71 -1.39
N ALA A 320 -0.91 -15.67 -0.68
CA ALA A 320 -0.66 -15.48 0.75
C ALA A 320 -1.97 -15.16 1.52
N PRO A 321 -2.01 -15.42 2.83
CA PRO A 321 -3.09 -14.91 3.69
C PRO A 321 -3.18 -13.39 3.67
N VAL A 322 -4.41 -12.90 3.76
CA VAL A 322 -4.71 -11.51 4.12
C VAL A 322 -6.04 -11.48 4.86
N ALA A 323 -6.11 -10.78 5.99
CA ALA A 323 -7.29 -10.78 6.87
C ALA A 323 -7.81 -12.22 7.13
N THR A 324 -9.08 -12.49 6.83
CA THR A 324 -9.73 -13.80 6.95
C THR A 324 -9.70 -14.63 5.66
N GLY A 325 -8.95 -14.19 4.64
CA GLY A 325 -8.92 -14.76 3.30
C GLY A 325 -7.50 -14.80 2.71
N ARG A 326 -7.41 -14.70 1.39
CA ARG A 326 -6.17 -14.83 0.62
C ARG A 326 -6.09 -13.81 -0.50
N VAL A 327 -4.86 -13.51 -0.91
CA VAL A 327 -4.54 -12.67 -2.07
C VAL A 327 -3.34 -13.26 -2.82
N THR A 328 -3.38 -13.11 -4.14
CA THR A 328 -2.18 -13.22 -4.99
C THR A 328 -2.00 -11.90 -5.70
N GLU A 329 -0.79 -11.34 -5.64
CA GLU A 329 -0.45 -10.14 -6.37
C GLU A 329 0.15 -10.53 -7.71
N PHE A 330 -0.59 -10.30 -8.78
CA PHE A 330 -0.12 -10.52 -10.15
C PHE A 330 0.55 -9.26 -10.68
N GLU A 331 1.18 -9.33 -11.85
CA GLU A 331 1.79 -8.18 -12.52
C GLU A 331 0.82 -6.98 -12.56
N ASN A 332 -0.40 -7.20 -13.06
CA ASN A 332 -1.35 -6.10 -13.28
C ASN A 332 -2.49 -6.06 -12.26
N TYR A 333 -2.85 -7.20 -11.66
CA TYR A 333 -4.06 -7.38 -10.84
C TYR A 333 -3.69 -7.87 -9.44
N ASP A 334 -4.51 -7.54 -8.43
CA ASP A 334 -4.56 -8.31 -7.18
C ASP A 334 -5.86 -9.08 -7.14
N ILE A 335 -5.81 -10.39 -6.97
CA ILE A 335 -7.01 -11.24 -6.90
C ILE A 335 -7.17 -11.75 -5.47
N PHE A 336 -8.36 -11.56 -4.90
CA PHE A 336 -8.68 -11.89 -3.53
C PHE A 336 -9.74 -12.99 -3.44
N SER A 337 -9.66 -13.81 -2.40
CA SER A 337 -10.66 -14.84 -2.09
C SER A 337 -10.90 -14.93 -0.59
N ALA A 338 -12.16 -15.00 -0.17
CA ALA A 338 -12.56 -15.22 1.22
C ALA A 338 -13.84 -16.06 1.26
N ALA A 339 -14.06 -16.79 2.37
CA ALA A 339 -15.25 -17.62 2.52
C ALA A 339 -16.54 -16.77 2.44
N GLY A 340 -17.48 -17.19 1.59
CA GLY A 340 -18.74 -16.46 1.37
C GLY A 340 -18.62 -15.16 0.56
N VAL A 341 -17.43 -14.80 0.08
CA VAL A 341 -17.19 -13.63 -0.76
C VAL A 341 -16.81 -14.10 -2.16
N ARG A 342 -17.33 -13.43 -3.20
CA ARG A 342 -16.94 -13.69 -4.58
C ARG A 342 -15.44 -13.42 -4.76
N THR A 343 -14.70 -14.39 -5.31
CA THR A 343 -13.32 -14.18 -5.76
C THR A 343 -13.28 -13.06 -6.80
N SER A 344 -12.65 -11.95 -6.46
CA SER A 344 -12.69 -10.71 -7.24
C SER A 344 -11.31 -10.06 -7.30
N PHE A 345 -11.08 -9.22 -8.32
CA PHE A 345 -9.82 -8.52 -8.49
C PHE A 345 -9.93 -6.99 -8.41
N THR A 346 -8.82 -6.35 -8.02
CA THR A 346 -8.56 -4.92 -8.24
C THR A 346 -7.41 -4.78 -9.24
N LYS A 347 -7.43 -3.71 -10.05
CA LYS A 347 -6.35 -3.39 -10.99
C LYS A 347 -6.15 -1.87 -11.09
N GLY A 348 -5.08 -1.45 -11.77
CA GLY A 348 -4.79 -0.05 -12.06
C GLY A 348 -4.80 0.88 -10.83
N THR A 349 -5.31 2.09 -11.00
CA THR A 349 -5.36 3.12 -9.94
C THR A 349 -6.26 2.74 -8.77
N ILE A 350 -7.31 1.92 -8.98
CA ILE A 350 -8.14 1.40 -7.90
C ILE A 350 -7.35 0.43 -7.02
N ARG A 351 -6.55 -0.46 -7.64
CA ARG A 351 -5.61 -1.34 -6.92
C ARG A 351 -4.62 -0.54 -6.08
N ASP A 352 -4.02 0.49 -6.64
CA ASP A 352 -3.05 1.34 -5.93
C ASP A 352 -3.70 2.03 -4.72
N LYS A 353 -4.91 2.58 -4.92
CA LYS A 353 -5.67 3.19 -3.83
C LYS A 353 -5.99 2.19 -2.75
N TYR A 354 -6.51 1.01 -3.10
CA TYR A 354 -6.87 -0.03 -2.16
C TYR A 354 -5.66 -0.53 -1.36
N ARG A 355 -4.49 -0.66 -2.01
CA ARG A 355 -3.21 -0.95 -1.36
C ARG A 355 -2.83 0.11 -0.34
N SER A 356 -2.94 1.39 -0.69
CA SER A 356 -2.63 2.50 0.23
C SER A 356 -3.51 2.51 1.49
N LEU A 357 -4.71 1.92 1.42
CA LEU A 357 -5.64 1.81 2.55
C LEU A 357 -5.38 0.57 3.42
N GLY A 358 -4.47 -0.33 3.02
CA GLY A 358 -4.20 -1.59 3.73
C GLY A 358 -4.98 -2.80 3.20
N THR A 359 -5.46 -2.75 1.95
CA THR A 359 -6.16 -3.84 1.24
C THR A 359 -7.31 -4.45 2.05
N ALA A 360 -7.41 -5.77 2.16
CA ALA A 360 -8.51 -6.47 2.83
C ALA A 360 -8.49 -6.29 4.36
N ASN A 361 -7.39 -5.81 4.93
CA ASN A 361 -7.34 -5.39 6.34
C ASN A 361 -7.90 -3.98 6.56
N SER A 362 -8.19 -3.23 5.48
CA SER A 362 -8.77 -1.90 5.58
C SER A 362 -10.24 -1.94 6.01
N PHE A 363 -10.79 -0.78 6.36
CA PHE A 363 -12.21 -0.62 6.68
C PHE A 363 -13.16 -1.01 5.54
N LEU A 364 -12.68 -1.15 4.30
CA LEU A 364 -13.48 -1.58 3.16
C LEU A 364 -13.73 -3.10 3.15
N GLY A 365 -12.85 -3.90 3.78
CA GLY A 365 -12.89 -5.36 3.68
C GLY A 365 -12.50 -5.85 2.29
N PHE A 366 -12.95 -7.06 1.91
CA PHE A 366 -12.60 -7.69 0.63
C PHE A 366 -13.33 -7.06 -0.57
N PRO A 367 -12.74 -7.03 -1.78
CA PRO A 367 -13.51 -6.72 -2.98
C PRO A 367 -14.57 -7.82 -3.19
N ASN A 368 -15.80 -7.42 -3.48
CA ASN A 368 -16.92 -8.33 -3.77
C ASN A 368 -17.39 -8.27 -5.24
N SER A 369 -16.71 -7.47 -6.04
CA SER A 369 -16.89 -7.34 -7.47
C SER A 369 -15.53 -7.13 -8.11
N ASP A 370 -15.40 -7.62 -9.35
CA ASP A 370 -14.33 -7.17 -10.23
C ASP A 370 -14.52 -5.69 -10.57
N GLU A 371 -13.53 -5.07 -11.18
CA GLU A 371 -13.66 -3.67 -11.62
C GLU A 371 -14.75 -3.56 -12.69
N ILE A 372 -15.77 -2.73 -12.42
CA ILE A 372 -16.89 -2.44 -13.32
C ILE A 372 -16.68 -1.03 -13.87
N CYS A 373 -16.55 -0.93 -15.19
CA CYS A 373 -16.47 0.37 -15.88
C CYS A 373 -17.80 0.71 -16.53
N ASP A 374 -18.20 1.98 -16.46
CA ASP A 374 -19.48 2.47 -16.99
C ASP A 374 -19.48 2.69 -18.51
N GLY A 375 -18.36 2.39 -19.18
CA GLY A 375 -18.18 2.58 -20.62
C GLY A 375 -18.07 4.05 -21.05
N ARG A 376 -17.91 4.99 -20.12
CA ARG A 376 -17.75 6.43 -20.38
C ARG A 376 -16.47 6.97 -19.75
N THR A 377 -16.50 7.22 -18.45
CA THR A 377 -15.57 8.14 -17.78
C THR A 377 -14.85 7.54 -16.58
N GLY A 378 -15.27 6.37 -16.11
CA GLY A 378 -14.70 5.79 -14.91
C GLY A 378 -15.07 4.35 -14.63
N CYS A 379 -14.47 3.83 -13.56
CA CYS A 379 -14.63 2.46 -13.11
C CYS A 379 -14.77 2.44 -11.59
N PHE A 380 -15.31 1.35 -11.04
CA PHE A 380 -15.35 1.16 -9.60
C PHE A 380 -15.20 -0.32 -9.21
N ASN A 381 -14.73 -0.54 -7.98
CA ASN A 381 -14.85 -1.82 -7.27
C ASN A 381 -15.77 -1.63 -6.06
N GLY A 382 -16.64 -2.61 -5.82
CA GLY A 382 -17.39 -2.77 -4.57
C GLY A 382 -16.66 -3.64 -3.55
N PHE A 383 -16.96 -3.40 -2.28
CA PHE A 383 -16.32 -4.10 -1.16
C PHE A 383 -17.33 -4.60 -0.12
N THR A 384 -16.94 -5.62 0.65
CA THR A 384 -17.83 -6.33 1.60
C THR A 384 -18.38 -5.44 2.72
N SER A 385 -17.70 -4.35 3.10
CA SER A 385 -18.22 -3.41 4.08
C SER A 385 -19.32 -2.47 3.54
N GLY A 386 -19.74 -2.63 2.28
CA GLY A 386 -20.73 -1.78 1.61
C GLY A 386 -20.16 -0.49 0.99
N GLY A 387 -18.83 -0.31 1.03
CA GLY A 387 -18.12 0.78 0.37
C GLY A 387 -17.75 0.46 -1.07
N VAL A 388 -17.33 1.49 -1.81
CA VAL A 388 -16.77 1.41 -3.16
C VAL A 388 -15.49 2.24 -3.25
N ILE A 389 -14.61 1.91 -4.19
CA ILE A 389 -13.57 2.82 -4.69
C ILE A 389 -13.96 3.13 -6.13
N LEU A 390 -14.21 4.40 -6.42
CA LEU A 390 -14.47 4.89 -7.77
C LEU A 390 -13.20 5.54 -8.31
N TRP A 391 -12.99 5.42 -9.62
CA TRP A 391 -11.93 6.08 -10.35
C TRP A 391 -12.48 6.78 -11.59
N SER A 392 -11.95 7.97 -11.89
CA SER A 392 -12.09 8.61 -13.20
C SER A 392 -10.75 9.16 -13.66
N ALA A 393 -10.60 9.38 -14.97
CA ALA A 393 -9.38 9.96 -15.53
C ALA A 393 -9.06 11.36 -14.97
N ASN A 394 -10.08 12.13 -14.62
CA ASN A 394 -9.93 13.52 -14.16
C ASN A 394 -9.73 13.67 -12.66
N THR A 395 -10.27 12.73 -11.86
CA THR A 395 -10.26 12.85 -10.39
C THR A 395 -9.37 11.83 -9.69
N GLY A 396 -8.95 10.76 -10.37
CA GLY A 396 -8.23 9.68 -9.72
C GLY A 396 -9.16 8.78 -8.89
N ALA A 397 -8.57 7.96 -8.01
CA ALA A 397 -9.29 6.93 -7.26
C ALA A 397 -9.63 7.37 -5.83
N HIS A 398 -10.92 7.34 -5.49
CA HIS A 398 -11.46 7.78 -4.21
C HIS A 398 -12.46 6.79 -3.64
N PHE A 399 -12.40 6.55 -2.33
CA PHE A 399 -13.38 5.70 -1.68
C PHE A 399 -14.66 6.46 -1.30
N ASN A 400 -15.80 5.78 -1.34
CA ASN A 400 -17.11 6.32 -0.98
C ASN A 400 -17.92 5.23 -0.24
N ARG A 401 -18.52 5.57 0.90
CA ARG A 401 -19.17 4.60 1.80
C ARG A 401 -20.26 5.24 2.67
N GLY A 402 -21.00 4.39 3.39
CA GLY A 402 -21.95 4.80 4.44
C GLY A 402 -23.01 5.81 3.99
N ALA A 403 -23.42 6.69 4.90
CA ALA A 403 -24.50 7.65 4.65
C ALA A 403 -24.17 8.68 3.53
N ILE A 404 -22.89 9.03 3.33
CA ILE A 404 -22.48 9.88 2.21
C ILE A 404 -22.72 9.16 0.88
N ARG A 405 -22.37 7.87 0.80
CA ARG A 405 -22.66 7.03 -0.36
C ARG A 405 -24.15 6.88 -0.62
N GLU A 406 -24.95 6.68 0.42
CA GLU A 406 -26.42 6.59 0.29
C GLU A 406 -27.01 7.90 -0.27
N LYS A 407 -26.50 9.06 0.18
CA LYS A 407 -26.92 10.35 -0.37
C LYS A 407 -26.45 10.54 -1.81
N TYR A 408 -25.23 10.13 -2.12
CA TYR A 408 -24.69 10.15 -3.48
C TYR A 408 -25.55 9.29 -4.42
N ALA A 409 -25.98 8.11 -3.95
CA ALA A 409 -26.92 7.25 -4.65
C ALA A 409 -28.25 7.95 -4.95
N SER A 410 -28.82 8.63 -3.95
CA SER A 410 -30.13 9.28 -4.09
C SER A 410 -30.14 10.43 -5.11
N VAL A 411 -28.97 10.91 -5.52
CA VAL A 411 -28.82 11.99 -6.51
C VAL A 411 -28.21 11.51 -7.84
N GLY A 412 -28.16 10.19 -8.06
CA GLY A 412 -27.77 9.59 -9.34
C GLY A 412 -26.30 9.17 -9.45
N TYR A 413 -25.57 9.07 -8.32
CA TYR A 413 -24.13 8.77 -8.29
C TYR A 413 -23.34 9.65 -9.28
N GLU A 414 -22.34 9.09 -9.97
CA GLU A 414 -21.46 9.81 -10.90
C GLU A 414 -22.17 10.29 -12.16
N GLN A 415 -23.33 9.71 -12.46
CA GLN A 415 -24.20 10.13 -13.57
C GLN A 415 -25.08 11.32 -13.19
N GLY A 416 -25.18 11.61 -11.89
CA GLY A 416 -25.87 12.77 -11.36
C GLY A 416 -25.06 14.06 -11.50
N PHE A 417 -25.66 15.17 -11.10
CA PHE A 417 -25.04 16.50 -11.19
C PHE A 417 -23.80 16.68 -10.30
N LEU A 418 -23.54 15.77 -9.34
CA LEU A 418 -22.34 15.81 -8.52
C LEU A 418 -21.10 15.32 -9.26
N GLY A 419 -21.25 14.43 -10.25
CA GLY A 419 -20.11 13.78 -10.90
C GLY A 419 -19.24 12.97 -9.93
N TYR A 420 -17.99 12.71 -10.30
CA TYR A 420 -17.08 11.86 -9.51
C TYR A 420 -16.57 12.56 -8.25
N PRO A 421 -16.24 11.79 -7.19
CA PRO A 421 -15.52 12.33 -6.04
C PRO A 421 -14.15 12.89 -6.44
N THR A 422 -13.75 13.99 -5.81
CA THR A 422 -12.42 14.63 -5.93
C THR A 422 -11.59 14.49 -4.67
N THR A 423 -12.19 13.96 -3.60
CA THR A 423 -11.51 13.65 -2.34
C THR A 423 -11.99 12.30 -1.83
N ASP A 424 -11.23 11.71 -0.92
CA ASP A 424 -11.77 10.71 -0.02
C ASP A 424 -12.78 11.34 0.96
N GLU A 425 -13.55 10.50 1.65
CA GLU A 425 -14.35 10.95 2.79
C GLU A 425 -13.43 11.43 3.93
N MET A 426 -13.62 12.67 4.35
CA MET A 426 -12.86 13.32 5.41
C MET A 426 -13.75 13.61 6.62
N CYS A 427 -13.42 13.01 7.76
CA CYS A 427 -14.19 13.09 9.00
C CYS A 427 -13.43 13.83 10.11
N SER A 428 -14.14 14.71 10.83
CA SER A 428 -13.63 15.47 11.98
C SER A 428 -14.80 15.92 12.87
N ASN A 429 -14.63 15.95 14.20
CA ASN A 429 -15.66 16.42 15.14
C ASN A 429 -17.05 15.79 14.91
N ASN A 430 -17.10 14.48 14.68
CA ASN A 430 -18.33 13.72 14.42
C ASN A 430 -19.14 14.20 13.19
N SER A 431 -18.47 14.81 12.22
CA SER A 431 -19.04 15.15 10.91
C SER A 431 -18.07 14.75 9.81
N CYS A 432 -18.61 14.20 8.74
CA CYS A 432 -17.86 13.76 7.58
C CYS A 432 -18.28 14.58 6.36
N HIS A 433 -17.39 14.72 5.39
CA HIS A 433 -17.76 15.24 4.08
C HIS A 433 -16.91 14.60 2.99
N GLN A 434 -17.41 14.70 1.77
CA GLN A 434 -16.67 14.35 0.57
C GLN A 434 -16.97 15.38 -0.50
N ASP A 435 -15.92 15.80 -1.21
CA ASP A 435 -16.04 16.70 -2.34
C ASP A 435 -16.17 15.90 -3.65
N PHE A 436 -16.93 16.46 -4.57
CA PHE A 436 -17.24 15.95 -5.89
C PHE A 436 -17.06 17.09 -6.90
N THR A 437 -16.94 16.77 -8.19
CA THR A 437 -16.74 17.79 -9.23
C THR A 437 -17.86 18.84 -9.28
N GLY A 438 -19.09 18.45 -8.94
CA GLY A 438 -20.28 19.31 -8.93
C GLY A 438 -20.73 19.81 -7.56
N GLY A 439 -20.00 19.54 -6.48
CA GLY A 439 -20.37 20.01 -5.13
C GLY A 439 -19.77 19.17 -4.00
N SER A 440 -20.38 19.22 -2.83
CA SER A 440 -19.97 18.44 -1.65
C SER A 440 -21.15 17.75 -1.02
N ILE A 441 -20.92 16.57 -0.43
CA ILE A 441 -21.86 15.95 0.50
C ILE A 441 -21.29 16.08 1.90
N VAL A 442 -22.07 16.63 2.82
CA VAL A 442 -21.71 16.77 4.23
C VAL A 442 -22.67 15.94 5.06
N TRP A 443 -22.15 15.10 5.94
CA TRP A 443 -22.89 14.28 6.88
C TRP A 443 -22.59 14.68 8.32
N SER A 444 -23.63 14.71 9.15
CA SER A 444 -23.50 14.70 10.60
C SER A 444 -24.60 13.83 11.21
N PRO A 445 -24.44 13.32 12.44
CA PRO A 445 -25.48 12.54 13.10
C PRO A 445 -26.74 13.36 13.40
N GLN A 446 -26.64 14.69 13.48
CA GLN A 446 -27.78 15.56 13.76
C GLN A 446 -28.66 15.81 12.52
N THR A 447 -28.08 15.83 11.32
CA THR A 447 -28.80 16.27 10.11
C THR A 447 -28.77 15.28 8.95
N GLY A 448 -28.05 14.17 9.09
CA GLY A 448 -27.81 13.22 8.02
C GLY A 448 -26.93 13.81 6.91
N ALA A 449 -26.90 13.14 5.76
CA ALA A 449 -26.09 13.55 4.61
C ALA A 449 -26.87 14.52 3.71
N GLN A 450 -26.32 15.71 3.48
CA GLN A 450 -26.90 16.73 2.60
C GLN A 450 -25.89 17.19 1.55
N VAL A 451 -26.42 17.53 0.37
CA VAL A 451 -25.64 18.11 -0.73
C VAL A 451 -25.55 19.62 -0.55
N VAL A 452 -24.37 20.19 -0.73
CA VAL A 452 -24.11 21.63 -0.82
C VAL A 452 -23.36 21.87 -2.13
N ARG A 453 -23.78 22.83 -2.96
CA ARG A 453 -23.20 23.06 -4.30
C ARG A 453 -23.24 24.51 -4.75
N GLY A 454 -22.56 24.79 -5.87
CA GLY A 454 -22.56 26.11 -6.53
C GLY A 454 -22.15 27.25 -5.59
N SER A 455 -22.70 28.44 -5.82
CA SER A 455 -22.37 29.63 -5.02
C SER A 455 -22.73 29.49 -3.52
N ILE A 456 -23.72 28.65 -3.18
CA ILE A 456 -24.02 28.33 -1.78
C ILE A 456 -22.85 27.56 -1.14
N LEU A 457 -22.24 26.62 -1.85
CA LEU A 457 -21.05 25.91 -1.37
C LEU A 457 -19.86 26.85 -1.20
N ASP A 458 -19.66 27.79 -2.13
CA ASP A 458 -18.57 28.77 -2.04
C ASP A 458 -18.74 29.67 -0.80
N SER A 459 -19.95 30.18 -0.58
CA SER A 459 -20.29 30.95 0.62
C SER A 459 -20.14 30.12 1.90
N TYR A 460 -20.58 28.86 1.89
CA TYR A 460 -20.44 27.94 3.01
C TYR A 460 -18.97 27.69 3.37
N ARG A 461 -18.11 27.43 2.36
CA ARG A 461 -16.67 27.25 2.56
C ARG A 461 -16.00 28.52 3.07
N ALA A 462 -16.36 29.69 2.54
CA ALA A 462 -15.87 30.99 3.02
C ALA A 462 -16.25 31.24 4.50
N ALA A 463 -17.41 30.74 4.95
CA ALA A 463 -17.83 30.78 6.35
C ALA A 463 -17.18 29.70 7.25
N GLY A 464 -16.18 28.96 6.76
CA GLY A 464 -15.47 27.90 7.48
C GLY A 464 -16.10 26.50 7.32
N GLY A 465 -17.08 26.34 6.44
CA GLY A 465 -17.74 25.07 6.15
C GLY A 465 -18.32 24.39 7.39
N ARG A 466 -18.15 23.06 7.48
CA ARG A 466 -18.72 22.24 8.56
C ARG A 466 -18.14 22.55 9.94
N THR A 467 -16.94 23.12 9.99
CA THR A 467 -16.28 23.54 11.24
C THR A 467 -16.53 25.00 11.57
N GLY A 468 -17.18 25.74 10.67
CA GLY A 468 -17.56 27.14 10.85
C GLY A 468 -18.85 27.31 11.65
N PHE A 469 -19.25 28.56 11.85
CA PHE A 469 -20.41 28.91 12.69
C PHE A 469 -21.76 28.51 12.07
N LEU A 470 -21.81 28.25 10.76
CA LEU A 470 -23.02 27.71 10.10
C LEU A 470 -23.24 26.23 10.46
N GLY A 471 -22.15 25.48 10.69
CA GLY A 471 -22.21 24.05 11.01
C GLY A 471 -22.82 23.21 9.89
N ALA A 472 -23.28 22.01 10.22
CA ALA A 472 -23.79 21.05 9.23
C ALA A 472 -25.06 21.56 8.51
N PRO A 473 -25.24 21.26 7.21
CA PRO A 473 -26.48 21.51 6.48
C PRO A 473 -27.64 20.67 7.03
N ARG A 474 -28.81 21.29 7.19
CA ARG A 474 -30.07 20.64 7.61
C ARG A 474 -30.91 20.15 6.43
N THR A 475 -30.88 20.87 5.32
CA THR A 475 -31.65 20.56 4.12
C THR A 475 -30.73 20.42 2.91
N GLY A 476 -31.24 19.84 1.83
CA GLY A 476 -30.71 20.14 0.50
C GLY A 476 -31.01 21.59 0.09
N GLU A 477 -30.41 22.02 -1.01
CA GLU A 477 -30.74 23.30 -1.66
C GLU A 477 -32.21 23.30 -2.14
N GLN A 478 -32.95 24.36 -1.82
CA GLN A 478 -34.33 24.59 -2.23
C GLN A 478 -34.37 25.82 -3.15
N CYS A 479 -34.78 25.66 -4.40
CA CYS A 479 -34.85 26.73 -5.38
C CYS A 479 -36.28 27.00 -5.84
N ASP A 480 -36.58 28.26 -6.13
CA ASP A 480 -37.75 28.70 -6.88
C ASP A 480 -37.32 29.60 -8.07
N SER A 481 -38.27 30.27 -8.72
CA SER A 481 -38.00 31.13 -9.88
C SER A 481 -37.17 32.37 -9.56
N THR A 482 -37.03 32.73 -8.28
CA THR A 482 -36.38 33.97 -7.83
C THR A 482 -35.02 33.73 -7.18
N GLY A 483 -34.76 32.52 -6.68
CA GLY A 483 -33.47 32.17 -6.12
C GLY A 483 -33.48 30.83 -5.38
N CYS A 484 -32.38 30.55 -4.68
CA CYS A 484 -32.18 29.34 -3.90
C CYS A 484 -31.89 29.66 -2.44
N ARG A 485 -32.16 28.70 -1.56
CA ARG A 485 -31.75 28.75 -0.15
C ARG A 485 -31.33 27.37 0.34
N GLN A 486 -30.47 27.36 1.35
CA GLN A 486 -30.14 26.15 2.08
C GLN A 486 -30.01 26.43 3.57
N GLU A 487 -30.62 25.58 4.38
CA GLU A 487 -30.62 25.71 5.83
C GLU A 487 -29.47 24.91 6.44
N PHE A 488 -28.83 25.51 7.44
CA PHE A 488 -27.73 24.96 8.22
C PHE A 488 -28.08 25.01 9.71
N VAL A 489 -27.30 24.32 10.55
CA VAL A 489 -27.53 24.32 12.00
C VAL A 489 -27.53 25.74 12.58
N GLY A 490 -26.59 26.58 12.12
CA GLY A 490 -26.36 27.93 12.63
C GLY A 490 -26.84 29.07 11.74
N GLY A 491 -27.55 28.81 10.63
CA GLY A 491 -28.01 29.86 9.72
C GLY A 491 -28.70 29.37 8.45
N THR A 492 -28.99 30.29 7.53
CA THR A 492 -29.44 29.97 6.16
C THR A 492 -28.57 30.73 5.18
N ILE A 493 -28.07 30.06 4.14
CA ILE A 493 -27.46 30.72 2.98
C ILE A 493 -28.55 30.91 1.91
N TRP A 494 -28.63 32.12 1.39
CA TRP A 494 -29.53 32.52 0.31
C TRP A 494 -28.72 32.81 -0.93
N TYR A 495 -29.23 32.46 -2.11
CA TYR A 495 -28.66 32.83 -3.40
C TYR A 495 -29.75 33.46 -4.27
N SER A 496 -29.46 34.61 -4.87
CA SER A 496 -30.24 35.15 -5.98
C SER A 496 -29.35 35.88 -6.96
N PHE A 497 -29.82 36.04 -8.19
CA PHE A 497 -29.18 36.93 -9.15
C PHE A 497 -29.88 38.30 -9.13
N PRO A 498 -29.16 39.44 -9.03
CA PRO A 498 -27.70 39.57 -9.04
C PRO A 498 -27.03 39.60 -7.64
N THR A 499 -27.76 39.31 -6.55
CA THR A 499 -27.23 39.52 -5.18
C THR A 499 -26.12 38.57 -4.75
N ALA A 500 -25.88 37.48 -5.49
CA ALA A 500 -24.99 36.38 -5.09
C ALA A 500 -25.43 35.69 -3.78
N SER A 501 -24.52 34.87 -3.21
CA SER A 501 -24.80 34.06 -2.02
C SER A 501 -24.44 34.77 -0.72
N HIS A 502 -25.41 34.85 0.19
CA HIS A 502 -25.24 35.50 1.49
C HIS A 502 -25.95 34.74 2.61
N TRP A 503 -25.30 34.64 3.77
CA TRP A 503 -25.87 33.96 4.93
C TRP A 503 -26.57 34.92 5.89
N THR A 504 -27.67 34.46 6.47
CA THR A 504 -28.36 35.11 7.61
C THR A 504 -28.28 34.18 8.81
N ARG A 505 -28.06 34.70 10.03
CA ARG A 505 -28.05 33.89 11.26
C ARG A 505 -28.72 34.59 12.45
N GLY A 506 -28.94 33.83 13.52
CA GLY A 506 -29.32 34.34 14.83
C GLY A 506 -30.57 35.23 14.81
N VAL A 507 -30.50 36.36 15.54
CA VAL A 507 -31.64 37.29 15.69
C VAL A 507 -32.00 37.98 14.39
N VAL A 508 -31.01 38.30 13.54
CA VAL A 508 -31.24 38.90 12.22
C VAL A 508 -32.02 37.94 11.34
N GLN A 509 -31.62 36.67 11.28
CA GLN A 509 -32.37 35.64 10.54
C GLN A 509 -33.78 35.44 11.09
N ALA A 510 -33.94 35.31 12.42
CA ALA A 510 -35.25 35.13 13.02
C ALA A 510 -36.20 36.27 12.64
N ARG A 511 -35.71 37.51 12.65
CA ARG A 511 -36.48 38.68 12.21
C ARG A 511 -36.78 38.65 10.71
N TYR A 512 -35.78 38.35 9.90
CA TYR A 512 -35.94 38.26 8.45
C TYR A 512 -37.00 37.22 8.04
N LEU A 513 -36.99 36.04 8.67
CA LEU A 513 -37.99 35.00 8.44
C LEU A 513 -39.39 35.40 8.94
N GLN A 514 -39.51 36.08 10.09
CA GLN A 514 -40.79 36.65 10.55
C GLN A 514 -41.40 37.63 9.54
N MET A 515 -40.55 38.34 8.77
CA MET A 515 -41.01 39.27 7.74
C MET A 515 -41.38 38.58 6.42
N ASN A 516 -41.33 37.25 6.35
CA ASN A 516 -41.49 36.42 5.12
C ASN A 516 -40.25 36.41 4.20
N GLY A 517 -39.06 36.67 4.77
CA GLY A 517 -37.77 36.50 4.10
C GLY A 517 -37.68 37.26 2.77
N PRO A 518 -37.21 36.62 1.68
CA PRO A 518 -37.07 37.27 0.37
C PRO A 518 -38.38 37.77 -0.24
N ARG A 519 -39.53 37.27 0.23
CA ARG A 519 -40.85 37.72 -0.24
C ARG A 519 -41.34 38.99 0.47
N SER A 520 -40.62 39.43 1.49
CA SER A 520 -40.84 40.72 2.15
C SER A 520 -40.32 41.86 1.27
N PHE A 521 -40.63 43.11 1.65
CA PHE A 521 -40.05 44.28 0.97
C PHE A 521 -38.52 44.36 1.09
N LEU A 522 -37.89 43.65 2.04
CA LEU A 522 -36.43 43.65 2.16
C LEU A 522 -35.79 42.93 0.98
N GLY A 523 -36.46 41.94 0.36
CA GLY A 523 -35.89 41.11 -0.69
C GLY A 523 -34.67 40.32 -0.21
N TYR A 524 -33.85 39.85 -1.15
CA TYR A 524 -32.68 39.01 -0.86
C TYR A 524 -31.56 39.77 -0.13
N PRO A 525 -30.77 39.10 0.72
CA PRO A 525 -29.59 39.71 1.31
C PRO A 525 -28.55 40.07 0.23
N THR A 526 -27.86 41.17 0.43
CA THR A 526 -26.78 41.70 -0.45
C THR A 526 -25.42 41.75 0.25
N THR A 527 -25.41 41.45 1.54
CA THR A 527 -24.19 41.24 2.32
C THR A 527 -24.40 40.10 3.30
N ASP A 528 -23.28 39.50 3.70
CA ASP A 528 -23.22 38.73 4.94
C ASP A 528 -23.42 39.65 6.15
N GLU A 529 -23.81 39.10 7.30
CA GLU A 529 -23.99 39.89 8.52
C GLU A 529 -22.62 40.43 9.02
N ARG A 530 -22.57 41.72 9.33
CA ARG A 530 -21.37 42.40 9.82
C ARG A 530 -21.62 42.92 11.22
N CYS A 531 -20.85 42.44 12.19
CA CYS A 531 -20.97 42.84 13.59
C CYS A 531 -19.78 43.70 14.01
N ALA A 532 -20.08 44.87 14.60
CA ALA A 532 -19.10 45.81 15.15
C ALA A 532 -19.74 46.65 16.25
N ASN A 533 -18.94 47.13 17.21
CA ASN A 533 -19.37 48.10 18.24
C ASN A 533 -20.65 47.69 19.00
N GLY A 534 -20.80 46.41 19.34
CA GLY A 534 -21.92 45.91 20.16
C GLY A 534 -23.22 45.63 19.40
N GLY A 535 -23.22 45.71 18.06
CA GLY A 535 -24.36 45.29 17.25
C GLY A 535 -23.98 44.79 15.86
N CYS A 536 -24.98 44.39 15.10
CA CYS A 536 -24.82 43.78 13.79
C CYS A 536 -25.70 44.47 12.75
N ARG A 537 -25.26 44.42 11.49
CA ARG A 537 -25.98 44.92 10.33
C ARG A 537 -25.96 43.86 9.25
N GLN A 538 -27.10 43.71 8.57
CA GLN A 538 -27.16 42.99 7.31
C GLN A 538 -27.95 43.82 6.29
N ASP A 539 -27.42 43.89 5.07
CA ASP A 539 -28.05 44.61 3.97
C ASP A 539 -28.83 43.67 3.06
N PHE A 540 -29.94 44.17 2.55
CA PHE A 540 -30.86 43.50 1.65
C PHE A 540 -31.22 44.45 0.50
N THR A 541 -31.78 43.94 -0.59
CA THR A 541 -32.09 44.77 -1.78
C THR A 541 -33.01 45.95 -1.47
N GLY A 542 -33.96 45.79 -0.54
CA GLY A 542 -34.92 46.80 -0.14
C GLY A 542 -34.66 47.51 1.20
N GLY A 543 -33.56 47.22 1.90
CA GLY A 543 -33.27 47.85 3.19
C GLY A 543 -32.13 47.18 3.98
N SER A 544 -32.04 47.48 5.27
CA SER A 544 -31.10 46.81 6.19
C SER A 544 -31.80 46.34 7.45
N LEU A 545 -31.39 45.20 8.00
CA LEU A 545 -31.67 44.86 9.38
C LEU A 545 -30.50 45.29 10.25
N MET A 546 -30.80 46.02 11.32
CA MET A 546 -29.88 46.44 12.36
C MET A 546 -30.24 45.70 13.65
N TYR A 547 -29.26 45.09 14.30
CA TYR A 547 -29.42 44.38 15.56
C TYR A 547 -28.49 44.95 16.63
N SER A 548 -29.02 45.13 17.83
CA SER A 548 -28.22 45.26 19.06
C SER A 548 -28.89 44.46 20.17
N ALA A 549 -28.14 44.05 21.19
CA ALA A 549 -28.72 43.30 22.31
C ALA A 549 -29.87 44.07 23.01
N PRO A 550 -29.78 45.40 23.26
CA PRO A 550 -30.88 46.14 23.90
C PRO A 550 -32.13 46.32 23.04
N THR A 551 -31.98 46.44 21.71
CA THR A 551 -33.11 46.83 20.84
C THR A 551 -33.69 45.70 19.99
N GLY A 552 -32.99 44.57 19.93
CA GLY A 552 -33.31 43.49 18.99
C GLY A 552 -33.09 43.90 17.53
N ALA A 553 -33.55 43.08 16.59
CA ALA A 553 -33.43 43.39 15.17
C ALA A 553 -34.58 44.30 14.71
N LYS A 554 -34.25 45.42 14.05
CA LYS A 554 -35.19 46.37 13.43
C LYS A 554 -34.75 46.70 12.01
N PHE A 555 -35.70 46.92 11.10
CA PHE A 555 -35.36 47.31 9.75
C PHE A 555 -35.23 48.83 9.61
N VAL A 556 -34.30 49.27 8.76
CA VAL A 556 -34.20 50.65 8.25
C VAL A 556 -34.32 50.58 6.74
N ARG A 557 -35.08 51.49 6.09
CA ARG A 557 -35.26 51.48 4.63
C ARG A 557 -35.35 52.89 4.04
N GLY A 558 -35.32 52.96 2.70
CA GLY A 558 -35.49 54.19 1.94
C GLY A 558 -34.57 55.35 2.37
N THR A 559 -35.09 56.57 2.28
CA THR A 559 -34.41 57.82 2.63
C THR A 559 -34.05 57.93 4.11
N ILE A 560 -34.84 57.33 5.01
CA ILE A 560 -34.50 57.25 6.44
C ILE A 560 -33.20 56.47 6.63
N ARG A 561 -33.08 55.31 5.97
CA ARG A 561 -31.84 54.51 5.97
C ARG A 561 -30.65 55.27 5.41
N GLU A 562 -30.82 55.97 4.29
CA GLU A 562 -29.76 56.78 3.69
C GLU A 562 -29.27 57.86 4.66
N LYS A 563 -30.21 58.58 5.28
CA LYS A 563 -29.88 59.60 6.29
C LYS A 563 -29.19 58.97 7.50
N TYR A 564 -29.72 57.86 8.03
CA TYR A 564 -29.13 57.15 9.16
C TYR A 564 -27.68 56.74 8.91
N PHE A 565 -27.38 56.17 7.75
CA PHE A 565 -26.01 55.78 7.42
C PHE A 565 -25.10 56.96 7.07
N SER A 566 -25.63 58.07 6.53
CA SER A 566 -24.85 59.31 6.35
C SER A 566 -24.34 59.90 7.68
N LEU A 567 -25.01 59.58 8.79
CA LEU A 567 -24.64 60.02 10.13
C LEU A 567 -23.67 59.05 10.84
N GLY A 568 -23.34 57.90 10.23
CA GLY A 568 -22.50 56.87 10.84
C GLY A 568 -23.26 55.65 11.38
N GLY A 569 -24.58 55.58 11.15
CA GLY A 569 -25.40 54.41 11.52
C GLY A 569 -25.35 54.10 13.02
N GLY A 570 -25.22 52.82 13.38
CA GLY A 570 -25.25 52.37 14.78
C GLY A 570 -24.09 52.88 15.64
N ALA A 571 -23.02 53.36 15.02
CA ALA A 571 -21.89 53.98 15.71
C ALA A 571 -22.05 55.50 15.91
N SER A 572 -23.10 56.09 15.32
CA SER A 572 -23.40 57.52 15.48
C SER A 572 -24.04 57.82 16.84
N SER A 573 -24.20 59.10 17.17
CA SER A 573 -24.94 59.54 18.35
C SER A 573 -26.42 59.14 18.35
N LEU A 574 -27.00 58.79 17.19
CA LEU A 574 -28.35 58.22 17.14
C LEU A 574 -28.40 56.80 17.73
N GLY A 575 -27.31 56.04 17.64
CA GLY A 575 -27.23 54.63 18.03
C GLY A 575 -28.18 53.74 17.24
N TYR A 576 -28.65 52.64 17.85
CA TYR A 576 -29.43 51.60 17.16
C TYR A 576 -30.94 51.89 17.14
N PRO A 577 -31.67 51.46 16.10
CA PRO A 577 -33.12 51.60 16.02
C PRO A 577 -33.83 50.84 17.14
N THR A 578 -34.80 51.49 17.78
CA THR A 578 -35.66 50.93 18.85
C THR A 578 -37.03 50.52 18.32
N THR A 579 -37.49 51.12 17.22
CA THR A 579 -38.70 50.74 16.49
C THR A 579 -38.36 50.36 15.06
N ASP A 580 -39.27 49.64 14.42
CA ASP A 580 -39.31 49.63 12.96
C ASP A 580 -39.78 51.01 12.46
N GLU A 581 -39.58 51.29 11.17
CA GLU A 581 -40.13 52.49 10.55
C GLU A 581 -41.67 52.46 10.58
N ILE A 582 -42.28 53.51 11.11
CA ILE A 582 -43.73 53.66 11.19
C ILE A 582 -44.14 54.84 10.32
N CYS A 583 -45.06 54.59 9.38
CA CYS A 583 -45.63 55.64 8.53
C CYS A 583 -47.08 55.92 8.94
N SER A 584 -47.40 57.19 9.19
CA SER A 584 -48.78 57.61 9.46
C SER A 584 -49.61 57.65 8.18
N ASP A 585 -48.95 57.92 7.05
CA ASP A 585 -49.51 57.91 5.70
C ASP A 585 -48.37 57.68 4.67
N ALA A 586 -48.69 57.70 3.38
CA ALA A 586 -47.72 57.47 2.31
C ALA A 586 -46.63 58.56 2.19
N ASN A 587 -46.81 59.71 2.84
CA ASN A 587 -45.94 60.88 2.75
C ASN A 587 -45.24 61.20 4.06
N ASN A 588 -45.49 60.48 5.16
CA ASN A 588 -44.92 60.77 6.47
C ASN A 588 -44.53 59.48 7.20
N CYS A 589 -43.22 59.33 7.44
CA CYS A 589 -42.65 58.19 8.17
C CYS A 589 -41.71 58.67 9.27
N GLN A 590 -41.55 57.88 10.32
CA GLN A 590 -40.57 58.13 11.37
C GLN A 590 -40.00 56.83 11.90
N GLN A 591 -38.80 56.92 12.47
CA GLN A 591 -38.17 55.82 13.16
C GLN A 591 -37.44 56.30 14.41
N GLN A 592 -37.61 55.55 15.50
CA GLN A 592 -36.97 55.83 16.78
C GLN A 592 -35.66 55.05 16.89
N PHE A 593 -34.67 55.70 17.51
CA PHE A 593 -33.35 55.19 17.81
C PHE A 593 -33.00 55.49 19.27
N THR A 594 -31.97 54.83 19.80
CA THR A 594 -31.58 55.01 21.21
C THR A 594 -31.23 56.45 21.58
N GLY A 595 -30.69 57.23 20.64
CA GLY A 595 -30.25 58.61 20.84
C GLY A 595 -31.08 59.68 20.14
N GLY A 596 -32.27 59.33 19.62
CA GLY A 596 -33.16 60.29 18.94
C GLY A 596 -34.06 59.63 17.90
N ARG A 597 -34.59 60.42 16.97
CA ARG A 597 -35.44 59.91 15.87
C ARG A 597 -35.07 60.52 14.53
N ILE A 598 -35.39 59.80 13.46
CA ILE A 598 -35.39 60.36 12.11
C ILE A 598 -36.84 60.45 11.65
N LEU A 599 -37.21 61.62 11.13
CA LEU A 599 -38.48 61.85 10.46
C LEU A 599 -38.24 61.95 8.96
N TRP A 600 -39.21 61.52 8.17
CA TRP A 600 -39.24 61.68 6.74
C TRP A 600 -40.60 62.17 6.30
N ASN A 601 -40.62 63.14 5.40
CA ASN A 601 -41.78 63.40 4.59
C ASN A 601 -41.42 63.62 3.12
N ARG A 602 -42.42 63.51 2.25
CA ARG A 602 -42.22 63.57 0.79
C ARG A 602 -41.54 64.86 0.32
N ASP A 603 -41.86 66.00 0.93
CA ASP A 603 -41.41 67.31 0.44
C ASP A 603 -40.04 67.72 0.99
N ARG A 604 -39.64 67.21 2.16
CA ARG A 604 -38.42 67.61 2.88
C ARG A 604 -37.32 66.54 2.86
N GLY A 605 -37.64 65.28 2.54
CA GLY A 605 -36.70 64.18 2.72
C GLY A 605 -36.54 63.81 4.20
N ALA A 606 -35.42 63.19 4.57
CA ALA A 606 -35.20 62.66 5.93
C ALA A 606 -34.32 63.59 6.79
N TRP A 607 -34.75 63.92 8.01
CA TRP A 607 -34.01 64.75 8.96
C TRP A 607 -34.05 64.19 10.39
N VAL A 608 -33.04 64.53 11.19
CA VAL A 608 -33.01 64.24 12.64
C VAL A 608 -33.90 65.26 13.35
N GLY A 609 -34.77 64.81 14.26
CA GLY A 609 -35.65 65.72 15.01
C GLY A 609 -36.02 65.19 16.38
#